data_AF-A0A2X0S912-F1
#
_entry.id   AF-A0A2X0S912-F1
#
_cell.length_a   1.000
_cell.length_b   1.000
_cell.length_c   1.000
_cell.angle_alpha   90.00
_cell.angle_beta   90.00
_cell.angle_gamma   90.00
#
_symmetry.space_group_name_H-M   'P 1'
#
loop_
_entity.id
_entity.type
_entity.pdbx_description
1 polymer ?
#
loop_
_entity_poly.entity_id
_entity_poly.type
_entity_poly.pdbx_seq_one_letter_code
_entity_poly.pdbx_strand_id
1 'polypeptide(L)'
;MPQNKRFTVDEIDFIKNNYSLMSVEALARQLDRTPKGVRGKIERLGLKLSEIPRNIPYSWSTEDLQILKNNYTLPDYKINELLPKFSLAQITRKRLELGLRKHTYEPYIQSSYYQTFRDGKRVWIHKEVAEQKIGRKLSECEVVHHVNGVKLDNNPNNLFVCSDKQHHGLVHNSLAQTAFELVKQGVIKFNHSTGKYYSE
;
A
#
# COMPACT_ATOMS: atom_id res chain seq x y z
N MET A 1 -37.47 34.35 -8.79
CA MET A 1 -36.76 34.84 -7.60
C MET A 1 -37.30 34.07 -6.39
N PRO A 2 -36.51 33.26 -5.67
CA PRO A 2 -37.03 32.56 -4.51
C PRO A 2 -37.44 33.61 -3.46
N GLN A 3 -38.74 33.68 -3.20
CA GLN A 3 -39.33 34.63 -2.26
C GLN A 3 -38.65 34.51 -0.90
N ASN A 4 -38.49 35.65 -0.22
CA ASN A 4 -37.92 35.77 1.12
C ASN A 4 -38.90 35.17 2.16
N LYS A 5 -39.14 33.85 2.07
CA LYS A 5 -40.08 33.12 2.94
C LYS A 5 -39.49 33.12 4.35
N ARG A 6 -40.20 33.74 5.29
CA ARG A 6 -39.82 33.78 6.71
C ARG A 6 -39.67 32.34 7.24
N PHE A 7 -38.78 32.17 8.22
CA PHE A 7 -38.65 30.91 8.93
C PHE A 7 -39.84 30.76 9.88
N THR A 8 -40.51 29.60 9.85
CA THR A 8 -41.57 29.25 10.80
C THR A 8 -41.00 29.00 12.19
N VAL A 9 -41.87 28.93 13.21
CA VAL A 9 -41.46 28.58 14.58
C VAL A 9 -40.81 27.20 14.60
N ASP A 10 -41.42 26.22 13.93
CA ASP A 10 -40.88 24.85 13.83
C ASP A 10 -39.51 24.81 13.14
N GLU A 11 -39.32 25.55 12.05
CA GLU A 11 -38.02 25.63 11.37
C GLU A 11 -36.95 26.29 12.28
N ILE A 12 -37.35 27.26 13.11
CA ILE A 12 -36.46 27.92 14.08
C ILE A 12 -36.06 26.95 15.19
N ASP A 13 -37.01 26.23 15.76
CA ASP A 13 -36.77 25.28 16.84
C ASP A 13 -35.97 24.09 16.33
N PHE A 14 -36.23 23.64 15.10
CA PHE A 14 -35.40 22.65 14.42
C PHE A 14 -33.94 23.11 14.30
N ILE A 15 -33.70 24.35 13.86
CA ILE A 15 -32.35 24.91 13.79
C ILE A 15 -31.71 24.95 15.18
N LYS A 16 -32.39 25.48 16.20
CA LYS A 16 -31.84 25.57 17.57
C LYS A 16 -31.46 24.21 18.15
N ASN A 17 -32.24 23.17 17.87
CA ASN A 17 -32.01 21.83 18.41
C ASN A 17 -30.94 21.04 17.65
N ASN A 18 -30.69 21.37 16.37
CA ASN A 18 -29.84 20.56 15.49
C ASN A 18 -28.59 21.26 14.98
N TYR A 19 -28.44 22.58 15.13
CA TYR A 19 -27.32 23.33 14.54
C TYR A 19 -25.94 22.90 15.05
N SER A 20 -25.86 22.30 16.25
CA SER A 20 -24.62 21.75 16.83
C SER A 20 -24.34 20.30 16.42
N LEU A 21 -25.34 19.59 15.90
CA LEU A 21 -25.28 18.14 15.61
C LEU A 21 -25.05 17.85 14.13
N MET A 22 -25.32 18.80 13.25
CA MET A 22 -25.24 18.60 11.80
C MET A 22 -24.79 19.87 11.06
N SER A 23 -24.24 19.69 9.85
CA SER A 23 -23.72 20.82 9.07
C SER A 23 -24.85 21.72 8.54
N VAL A 24 -24.49 22.96 8.19
CA VAL A 24 -25.43 23.93 7.59
C VAL A 24 -26.07 23.37 6.31
N GLU A 25 -25.33 22.58 5.54
CA GLU A 25 -25.79 21.92 4.33
C GLU A 25 -26.79 20.79 4.62
N ALA A 26 -26.63 20.07 5.73
CA ALA A 26 -27.59 19.06 6.17
C ALA A 26 -28.90 19.70 6.64
N LEU A 27 -28.81 20.77 7.45
CA LEU A 27 -29.98 21.56 7.89
C LEU A 27 -30.73 22.15 6.69
N ALA A 28 -29.99 22.71 5.73
CA ALA A 28 -30.55 23.29 4.51
C ALA A 28 -31.36 22.27 3.70
N ARG A 29 -30.84 21.05 3.53
CA ARG A 29 -31.57 19.97 2.85
C ARG A 29 -32.83 19.55 3.59
N GLN A 30 -32.79 19.46 4.92
CA GLN A 30 -33.94 19.03 5.72
C GLN A 30 -35.05 20.09 5.81
N LEU A 31 -34.68 21.37 5.77
CA LEU A 31 -35.62 22.49 5.81
C LEU A 31 -36.09 22.94 4.42
N ASP A 32 -35.60 22.30 3.35
CA ASP A 32 -35.79 22.74 1.96
C ASP A 32 -35.44 24.23 1.76
N ARG A 33 -34.32 24.66 2.35
CA ARG A 33 -33.82 26.03 2.31
C ARG A 33 -32.42 26.09 1.71
N THR A 34 -32.01 27.28 1.27
CA THR A 34 -30.62 27.48 0.85
C THR A 34 -29.68 27.48 2.06
N PRO A 35 -28.46 26.90 1.94
CA PRO A 35 -27.44 26.97 3.00
C PRO A 35 -27.14 28.40 3.46
N LYS A 36 -27.15 29.36 2.53
CA LYS A 36 -26.97 30.78 2.83
C LYS A 36 -28.11 31.34 3.71
N GLY A 37 -29.36 30.95 3.42
CA GLY A 37 -30.52 31.35 4.21
C GLY A 37 -30.49 30.77 5.62
N VAL A 38 -30.13 29.50 5.76
CA VAL A 38 -30.00 28.83 7.07
C VAL A 38 -28.87 29.45 7.88
N ARG A 39 -27.70 29.68 7.27
CA ARG A 39 -26.57 30.36 7.94
C ARG A 39 -26.96 31.74 8.46
N GLY A 40 -27.60 32.57 7.62
CA GLY A 40 -28.05 33.89 8.04
C GLY A 40 -29.13 33.83 9.13
N LYS A 41 -29.91 32.76 9.21
CA LYS A 41 -30.88 32.57 10.31
C LYS A 41 -30.18 32.18 11.62
N ILE A 42 -29.21 31.27 11.57
CA ILE A 42 -28.38 30.88 12.71
C ILE A 42 -27.69 32.11 13.33
N GLU A 43 -27.05 32.95 12.50
CA GLU A 43 -26.39 34.19 12.94
C GLU A 43 -27.38 35.17 13.60
N ARG A 44 -28.58 35.36 13.04
CA ARG A 44 -29.62 36.23 13.62
C ARG A 44 -30.22 35.69 14.92
N LEU A 45 -30.15 34.37 15.15
CA LEU A 45 -30.56 33.75 16.41
C LEU A 45 -29.47 33.87 17.48
N GLY A 46 -28.31 34.48 17.17
CA GLY A 46 -27.17 34.60 18.08
C GLY A 46 -26.39 33.30 18.25
N LEU A 47 -26.71 32.26 17.47
CA LEU A 47 -26.04 30.97 17.51
C LEU A 47 -24.73 31.08 16.72
N LYS A 48 -23.57 31.03 17.38
CA LYS A 48 -22.30 31.16 16.66
C LYS A 48 -21.84 29.79 16.14
N LEU A 49 -21.73 29.65 14.82
CA LEU A 49 -21.10 28.48 14.19
C LEU A 49 -19.61 28.28 14.60
N SER A 50 -19.00 29.28 15.23
CA SER A 50 -17.68 29.19 15.87
C SER A 50 -17.69 28.58 17.26
N GLU A 51 -18.82 28.64 17.97
CA GLU A 51 -18.99 28.05 19.30
C GLU A 51 -19.40 26.58 19.22
N ILE A 52 -19.82 26.11 18.05
CA ILE A 52 -19.92 24.67 17.77
C ILE A 52 -18.51 24.09 17.92
N PRO A 53 -18.32 23.04 18.73
CA PRO A 53 -17.04 22.36 18.81
C PRO A 53 -16.67 21.81 17.44
N ARG A 54 -15.78 22.51 16.74
CA ARG A 54 -15.15 22.02 15.52
C ARG A 54 -14.11 21.00 15.96
N ASN A 55 -14.08 19.84 15.30
CA ASN A 55 -13.23 18.72 15.67
C ASN A 55 -13.60 18.10 17.03
N ILE A 56 -14.89 17.82 17.30
CA ILE A 56 -15.24 16.87 18.36
C ILE A 56 -14.39 15.61 18.11
N PRO A 57 -13.58 15.16 19.08
CA PRO A 57 -12.77 13.96 18.91
C PRO A 57 -13.70 12.78 18.64
N TYR A 58 -13.67 12.28 17.42
CA TYR A 58 -14.35 11.05 17.08
C TYR A 58 -13.64 9.91 17.81
N SER A 59 -14.40 9.02 18.44
CA SER A 59 -13.87 7.84 19.14
C SER A 59 -14.21 6.58 18.37
N TRP A 60 -13.30 5.61 18.42
CA TRP A 60 -13.54 4.27 17.87
C TRP A 60 -14.05 3.37 18.99
N SER A 61 -15.24 2.79 18.82
CA SER A 61 -15.73 1.78 19.76
C SER A 61 -15.10 0.40 19.48
N THR A 62 -15.26 -0.53 20.41
CA THR A 62 -14.81 -1.92 20.23
C THR A 62 -15.47 -2.57 19.01
N GLU A 63 -16.75 -2.28 18.79
CA GLU A 63 -17.52 -2.77 17.64
C GLU A 63 -16.98 -2.19 16.33
N ASP A 64 -16.64 -0.91 16.29
CA ASP A 64 -16.03 -0.29 15.11
C ASP A 64 -14.70 -0.96 14.74
N LEU A 65 -13.87 -1.21 15.76
CA LEU A 65 -12.59 -1.92 15.58
C LEU A 65 -12.81 -3.36 15.09
N GLN A 66 -13.86 -4.04 15.58
CA GLN A 66 -14.20 -5.39 15.14
C GLN A 66 -14.68 -5.40 13.69
N ILE A 67 -15.47 -4.40 13.26
CA ILE A 67 -15.89 -4.24 11.86
C ILE A 67 -14.67 -4.05 10.96
N LEU A 68 -13.70 -3.19 11.35
CA LEU A 68 -12.46 -3.02 10.59
C LEU A 68 -11.66 -4.33 10.48
N LYS A 69 -11.52 -5.08 11.59
CA LYS A 69 -10.79 -6.34 11.63
C LYS A 69 -11.44 -7.44 10.80
N ASN A 70 -12.77 -7.57 10.87
CA ASN A 70 -13.50 -8.62 10.13
C ASN A 70 -13.55 -8.35 8.63
N ASN A 71 -13.47 -7.07 8.22
CA ASN A 71 -13.62 -6.65 6.82
C ASN A 71 -12.32 -6.09 6.22
N TYR A 72 -11.17 -6.42 6.79
CA TYR A 72 -9.87 -5.82 6.43
C TYR A 72 -9.41 -6.11 4.99
N THR A 73 -10.03 -7.06 4.29
CA THR A 73 -9.79 -7.34 2.86
C THR A 73 -10.54 -6.40 1.92
N LEU A 74 -11.60 -5.74 2.40
CA LEU A 74 -12.40 -4.82 1.61
C LEU A 74 -11.68 -3.48 1.36
N PRO A 75 -11.96 -2.81 0.23
CA PRO A 75 -11.46 -1.45 -0.02
C PRO A 75 -12.12 -0.43 0.93
N ASP A 76 -11.43 0.69 1.21
CA ASP A 76 -11.87 1.68 2.21
C ASP A 76 -13.29 2.21 1.97
N TYR A 77 -13.71 2.36 0.70
CA TYR A 77 -15.06 2.84 0.38
C TYR A 77 -16.17 1.85 0.77
N LYS A 78 -15.92 0.54 0.68
CA LYS A 78 -16.86 -0.49 1.16
C LYS A 78 -16.95 -0.53 2.67
N ILE A 79 -15.83 -0.32 3.35
CA ILE A 79 -15.83 -0.21 4.82
C ILE A 79 -16.56 1.07 5.27
N ASN A 80 -16.49 2.13 4.48
CA ASN A 80 -17.22 3.37 4.77
C ASN A 80 -18.74 3.20 4.68
N GLU A 81 -19.25 2.37 3.75
CA GLU A 81 -20.67 1.99 3.72
C GLU A 81 -21.11 1.31 5.04
N LEU A 82 -20.22 0.56 5.70
CA LEU A 82 -20.48 -0.10 7.00
C LEU A 82 -20.32 0.85 8.20
N LEU A 83 -19.47 1.88 8.05
CA LEU A 83 -19.14 2.85 9.10
C LEU A 83 -19.32 4.29 8.57
N PRO A 84 -20.55 4.71 8.20
CA PRO A 84 -20.80 6.00 7.54
C PRO A 84 -20.54 7.20 8.45
N LYS A 85 -20.47 6.96 9.78
CA LYS A 85 -20.11 7.98 10.78
C LYS A 85 -18.65 8.44 10.71
N PHE A 86 -17.78 7.68 10.06
CA PHE A 86 -16.39 8.07 9.81
C PHE A 86 -16.23 8.50 8.36
N SER A 87 -15.41 9.50 8.10
CA SER A 87 -14.93 9.81 6.76
C SER A 87 -14.01 8.71 6.23
N LEU A 88 -13.88 8.60 4.91
CA LEU A 88 -12.89 7.73 4.27
C LEU A 88 -11.49 7.93 4.85
N ALA A 89 -11.06 9.19 5.05
CA ALA A 89 -9.75 9.50 5.62
C ALA A 89 -9.57 8.98 7.05
N GLN A 90 -10.62 9.04 7.89
CA GLN A 90 -10.59 8.48 9.24
C GLN A 90 -10.46 6.94 9.20
N ILE A 91 -11.22 6.28 8.32
CA ILE A 91 -11.14 4.81 8.14
C ILE A 91 -9.76 4.41 7.63
N THR A 92 -9.25 5.06 6.58
CA THR A 92 -7.91 4.80 6.03
C THR A 92 -6.85 4.95 7.13
N ARG A 93 -6.87 6.07 7.87
CA ARG A 93 -5.89 6.30 8.94
C ARG A 93 -5.98 5.26 10.04
N LYS A 94 -7.18 4.88 10.49
CA LYS A 94 -7.33 3.88 11.54
C LYS A 94 -6.92 2.48 11.07
N ARG A 95 -7.24 2.10 9.83
CA ARG A 95 -6.77 0.84 9.25
C ARG A 95 -5.26 0.79 9.12
N LEU A 96 -4.62 1.90 8.77
CA LEU A 96 -3.15 2.01 8.76
C LEU A 96 -2.57 1.86 10.17
N GLU A 97 -3.14 2.56 11.16
CA GLU A 97 -2.75 2.45 12.58
C GLU A 97 -2.85 1.02 13.10
N LEU A 98 -3.88 0.27 12.68
CA LEU A 98 -4.12 -1.12 13.08
C LEU A 98 -3.40 -2.16 12.20
N GLY A 99 -2.65 -1.75 11.16
CA GLY A 99 -1.99 -2.68 10.23
C GLY A 99 -2.96 -3.49 9.34
N LEU A 100 -4.20 -3.03 9.16
CA LEU A 100 -5.28 -3.74 8.45
C LEU A 100 -5.31 -3.49 6.94
N ARG A 101 -4.29 -2.83 6.36
CA ARG A 101 -4.15 -2.70 4.91
C ARG A 101 -3.17 -3.76 4.40
N LYS A 102 -3.68 -4.74 3.65
CA LYS A 102 -2.84 -5.63 2.85
C LYS A 102 -2.33 -4.86 1.64
N HIS A 103 -1.04 -4.55 1.66
CA HIS A 103 -0.32 -4.09 0.49
C HIS A 103 -0.03 -5.27 -0.44
N THR A 104 -0.98 -5.61 -1.32
CA THR A 104 -0.72 -6.58 -2.39
C THR A 104 -0.04 -5.84 -3.54
N TYR A 105 1.28 -5.72 -3.47
CA TYR A 105 2.08 -5.26 -4.60
C TYR A 105 2.46 -6.48 -5.44
N GLU A 106 1.98 -6.53 -6.68
CA GLU A 106 2.53 -7.44 -7.69
C GLU A 106 4.06 -7.24 -7.76
N PRO A 107 4.85 -8.32 -7.84
CA PRO A 107 6.28 -8.19 -8.06
C PRO A 107 6.58 -7.37 -9.30
N TYR A 108 7.52 -6.43 -9.20
CA TYR A 108 7.98 -5.63 -10.32
C TYR A 108 9.48 -5.84 -10.53
N ILE A 109 9.95 -5.58 -11.75
CA ILE A 109 11.37 -5.75 -12.09
C ILE A 109 12.10 -4.44 -11.86
N GLN A 110 13.18 -4.48 -11.08
CA GLN A 110 14.12 -3.38 -10.92
C GLN A 110 15.56 -3.94 -10.90
N SER A 111 16.45 -3.28 -11.65
CA SER A 111 17.85 -3.72 -11.80
C SER A 111 17.98 -5.18 -12.26
N SER A 112 17.07 -5.63 -13.13
CA SER A 112 16.96 -7.01 -13.64
C SER A 112 16.58 -8.08 -12.61
N TYR A 113 16.07 -7.72 -11.44
CA TYR A 113 15.55 -8.67 -10.45
C TYR A 113 14.10 -8.36 -10.08
N TYR A 114 13.35 -9.38 -9.69
CA TYR A 114 12.05 -9.20 -9.07
C TYR A 114 12.17 -8.61 -7.66
N GLN A 115 11.37 -7.58 -7.40
CA GLN A 115 11.16 -6.99 -6.09
C GLN A 115 9.68 -6.98 -5.74
N THR A 116 9.40 -7.03 -4.45
CA THR A 116 8.05 -6.84 -3.91
C THR A 116 8.12 -6.05 -2.62
N PHE A 117 6.98 -5.68 -2.08
CA PHE A 117 6.89 -5.08 -0.76
C PHE A 117 6.27 -6.09 0.21
N ARG A 118 6.91 -6.28 1.35
CA ARG A 118 6.43 -7.06 2.50
C ARG A 118 6.51 -6.14 3.72
N ASP A 119 5.40 -5.97 4.42
CA ASP A 119 5.33 -5.19 5.67
C ASP A 119 5.98 -3.80 5.59
N GLY A 120 5.72 -3.08 4.50
CA GLY A 120 6.25 -1.74 4.26
C GLY A 120 7.73 -1.67 3.85
N LYS A 121 8.41 -2.82 3.72
CA LYS A 121 9.81 -2.91 3.28
C LYS A 121 9.91 -3.52 1.89
N ARG A 122 10.87 -3.04 1.11
CA ARG A 122 11.23 -3.61 -0.19
C ARG A 122 12.03 -4.89 0.02
N VAL A 123 11.60 -5.96 -0.63
CA VAL A 123 12.22 -7.29 -0.56
C VAL A 123 12.63 -7.72 -1.97
N TRP A 124 13.87 -8.21 -2.09
CA TRP A 124 14.36 -8.85 -3.31
C TRP A 124 13.95 -10.32 -3.30
N ILE A 125 13.18 -10.77 -4.29
CA ILE A 125 12.58 -12.11 -4.25
C ILE A 125 13.64 -13.21 -4.23
N HIS A 126 14.72 -13.07 -5.00
CA HIS A 126 15.81 -14.06 -4.99
C HIS A 126 16.46 -14.22 -3.60
N LYS A 127 16.58 -13.13 -2.82
CA LYS A 127 17.11 -13.20 -1.44
C LYS A 127 16.13 -13.91 -0.53
N GLU A 128 14.85 -13.55 -0.60
CA GLU A 128 13.80 -14.19 0.19
C GLU A 128 13.72 -15.71 -0.08
N VAL A 129 13.76 -16.12 -1.35
CA VAL A 129 13.75 -17.55 -1.71
C VAL A 129 15.04 -18.25 -1.24
N ALA A 130 16.20 -17.61 -1.36
CA ALA A 130 17.45 -18.17 -0.86
C ALA A 130 17.44 -18.33 0.67
N GLU A 131 16.92 -17.36 1.42
CA GLU A 131 16.72 -17.43 2.87
C GLU A 131 15.80 -18.60 3.27
N GLN A 132 14.69 -18.77 2.56
CA GLN A 132 13.77 -19.88 2.77
C GLN A 132 14.46 -21.23 2.51
N LYS A 133 15.26 -21.33 1.44
CA LYS A 133 16.03 -22.54 1.11
C LYS A 133 17.02 -22.92 2.20
N ILE A 134 17.75 -21.96 2.76
CA ILE A 134 18.78 -22.22 3.80
C ILE A 134 18.20 -22.24 5.22
N GLY A 135 16.92 -21.89 5.40
CA GLY A 135 16.24 -21.88 6.69
C GLY A 135 16.68 -20.77 7.65
N ARG A 136 17.37 -19.73 7.16
CA ARG A 136 17.81 -18.58 7.96
C ARG A 136 17.90 -17.31 7.12
N LYS A 137 18.00 -16.15 7.80
CA LYS A 137 18.30 -14.88 7.14
C LYS A 137 19.72 -14.86 6.57
N LEU A 138 19.88 -14.16 5.44
CA LEU A 138 21.19 -13.89 4.87
C LEU A 138 21.89 -12.85 5.75
N SER A 139 23.20 -13.03 5.94
CA SER A 139 24.05 -12.00 6.51
C SER A 139 24.28 -10.86 5.52
N GLU A 140 24.79 -9.72 5.99
CA GLU A 140 25.05 -8.55 5.14
C GLU A 140 26.09 -8.82 4.04
N CYS A 141 27.01 -9.75 4.28
CA CYS A 141 28.07 -10.11 3.34
C CYS A 141 27.61 -11.12 2.29
N GLU A 142 26.62 -11.96 2.60
CA GLU A 142 26.21 -13.06 1.72
C GLU A 142 25.54 -12.56 0.43
N VAL A 143 25.89 -13.20 -0.68
CA VAL A 143 25.41 -12.86 -2.02
C VAL A 143 24.75 -14.07 -2.65
N VAL A 144 23.62 -13.86 -3.32
CA VAL A 144 22.92 -14.93 -4.05
C VAL A 144 23.42 -14.97 -5.49
N HIS A 145 23.86 -16.14 -5.93
CA HIS A 145 24.24 -16.48 -7.30
C HIS A 145 23.11 -17.22 -8.01
N HIS A 146 22.82 -16.85 -9.26
CA HIS A 146 21.90 -17.56 -10.15
C HIS A 146 22.70 -18.50 -11.04
N VAL A 147 22.55 -19.82 -10.84
CA VAL A 147 23.39 -20.87 -11.45
C VAL A 147 23.30 -20.87 -12.98
N ASN A 148 22.10 -20.67 -13.54
CA ASN A 148 21.90 -20.59 -14.99
C ASN A 148 22.16 -19.20 -15.59
N GLY A 149 22.55 -18.21 -14.79
CA GLY A 149 22.77 -16.82 -15.22
C GLY A 149 21.49 -16.00 -15.46
N VAL A 150 20.29 -16.58 -15.31
CA VAL A 150 19.01 -15.89 -15.51
C VAL A 150 18.54 -15.27 -14.19
N LYS A 151 18.74 -13.95 -14.03
CA LYS A 151 18.44 -13.19 -12.79
C LYS A 151 16.98 -13.21 -12.33
N LEU A 152 16.05 -13.51 -13.24
CA LEU A 152 14.62 -13.59 -12.97
C LEU A 152 14.15 -15.01 -12.60
N ASP A 153 15.00 -16.02 -12.80
CA ASP A 153 14.71 -17.39 -12.40
C ASP A 153 15.03 -17.60 -10.92
N ASN A 154 14.03 -17.43 -10.08
CA ASN A 154 14.13 -17.58 -8.63
C ASN A 154 13.76 -18.98 -8.14
N ASN A 155 13.83 -20.02 -8.98
CA ASN A 155 13.68 -21.39 -8.50
C ASN A 155 14.75 -21.65 -7.41
N PRO A 156 14.39 -22.18 -6.22
CA PRO A 156 15.36 -22.45 -5.16
C PRO A 156 16.59 -23.24 -5.64
N ASN A 157 16.43 -24.18 -6.57
CA ASN A 157 17.53 -24.98 -7.12
C ASN A 157 18.47 -24.19 -8.03
N ASN A 158 18.00 -23.07 -8.61
CA ASN A 158 18.81 -22.15 -9.39
C ASN A 158 19.59 -21.15 -8.52
N LEU A 159 19.31 -21.09 -7.21
CA LEU A 159 19.94 -20.14 -6.30
C LEU A 159 21.01 -20.81 -5.44
N PHE A 160 22.19 -20.20 -5.43
CA PHE A 160 23.31 -20.58 -4.56
C PHE A 160 23.73 -19.40 -3.69
N VAL A 161 23.96 -19.63 -2.40
CA VAL A 161 24.37 -18.58 -1.45
C VAL A 161 25.88 -18.60 -1.31
N CYS A 162 26.52 -17.51 -1.73
CA CYS A 162 27.94 -17.27 -1.54
C CYS A 162 28.15 -16.54 -0.21
N SER A 163 29.22 -16.89 0.50
CA SER A 163 29.62 -16.27 1.77
C SER A 163 29.86 -14.76 1.65
N ASP A 164 30.36 -14.33 0.50
CA ASP A 164 30.72 -12.96 0.19
C ASP A 164 30.86 -12.75 -1.33
N LYS A 165 31.22 -11.52 -1.72
CA LYS A 165 31.46 -11.15 -3.12
C LYS A 165 32.66 -11.88 -3.74
N GLN A 166 33.69 -12.20 -2.97
CA GLN A 166 34.87 -12.91 -3.47
C GLN A 166 34.50 -14.35 -3.82
N HIS A 167 33.78 -15.06 -2.94
CA HIS A 167 33.24 -16.38 -3.22
C HIS A 167 32.32 -16.37 -4.44
N HIS A 168 31.43 -15.37 -4.57
CA HIS A 168 30.61 -15.21 -5.77
C HIS A 168 31.45 -15.06 -7.06
N GLY A 169 32.55 -14.30 -7.00
CA GLY A 169 33.50 -14.20 -8.11
C GLY A 169 34.18 -15.53 -8.44
N LEU A 170 34.57 -16.30 -7.42
CA LEU A 170 35.15 -17.64 -7.61
C LEU A 170 34.17 -18.61 -8.28
N VAL A 171 32.88 -18.55 -7.94
CA VAL A 171 31.83 -19.36 -8.61
C VAL A 171 31.68 -18.98 -10.09
N HIS A 172 31.76 -17.70 -10.43
CA HIS A 172 31.79 -17.31 -11.85
C HIS A 172 33.07 -17.78 -12.55
N ASN A 173 34.21 -17.74 -11.88
CA ASN A 173 35.47 -18.23 -12.43
C ASN A 173 35.44 -19.74 -12.65
N SER A 174 34.79 -20.52 -11.78
CA SER A 174 34.66 -21.97 -11.98
C SER A 174 33.87 -22.29 -13.25
N LEU A 175 32.83 -21.51 -13.58
CA LEU A 175 32.13 -21.65 -14.85
C LEU A 175 33.05 -21.38 -16.05
N ALA A 176 33.86 -20.32 -15.99
CA ALA A 176 34.82 -20.01 -17.06
C ALA A 176 35.85 -21.15 -17.24
N GLN A 177 36.35 -21.71 -16.15
CA GLN A 177 37.28 -22.84 -16.18
C GLN A 177 36.66 -24.08 -16.85
N THR A 178 35.43 -24.45 -16.46
CA THR A 178 34.70 -25.54 -17.12
C THR A 178 34.43 -25.25 -18.59
N ALA A 179 34.10 -24.01 -18.94
CA ALA A 179 33.92 -23.61 -20.35
C ALA A 179 35.22 -23.78 -21.15
N PHE A 180 36.39 -23.42 -20.60
CA PHE A 180 37.67 -23.65 -21.26
C PHE A 180 38.00 -25.13 -21.45
N GLU A 181 37.58 -26.00 -20.54
CA GLU A 181 37.72 -27.46 -20.72
C GLU A 181 36.87 -27.97 -21.88
N LEU A 182 35.63 -27.47 -22.00
CA LEU A 182 34.77 -27.77 -23.15
C LEU A 182 35.32 -27.22 -24.46
N VAL A 183 36.06 -26.10 -24.42
CA VAL A 183 36.80 -25.59 -25.58
C VAL A 183 37.93 -26.54 -25.97
N LYS A 184 38.71 -27.03 -25.01
CA LYS A 184 39.78 -28.02 -25.26
C LYS A 184 39.24 -29.34 -25.83
N GLN A 185 38.03 -29.73 -25.44
CA GLN A 185 37.34 -30.92 -25.96
C GLN A 185 36.66 -30.68 -27.31
N GLY A 186 36.60 -29.44 -27.80
CA GLY A 186 35.96 -29.07 -29.07
C GLY A 186 34.43 -28.98 -29.01
N VAL A 187 33.81 -29.09 -27.83
CA VAL A 187 32.36 -28.92 -27.62
C VAL A 187 31.97 -27.45 -27.78
N ILE A 188 32.75 -26.55 -27.19
CA ILE A 188 32.65 -25.11 -27.43
C ILE A 188 33.75 -24.73 -28.43
N LYS A 189 33.36 -24.07 -29.53
CA LYS A 189 34.25 -23.59 -30.58
C LYS A 189 34.36 -22.06 -30.51
N PHE A 190 35.42 -21.50 -31.09
CA PHE A 190 35.65 -20.06 -31.15
C PHE A 190 35.74 -19.59 -32.60
N ASN A 191 34.96 -18.56 -32.93
CA ASN A 191 34.99 -17.95 -34.25
C ASN A 191 35.97 -16.76 -34.25
N HIS A 192 37.10 -16.92 -34.92
CA HIS A 192 38.15 -15.89 -35.02
C HIS A 192 37.72 -14.63 -35.79
N SER A 193 36.72 -14.72 -36.68
CA SER A 193 36.22 -13.55 -37.43
C SER A 193 35.27 -12.67 -36.61
N THR A 194 34.50 -13.27 -35.69
CA THR A 194 33.51 -12.54 -34.89
C THR A 194 33.92 -12.32 -33.44
N GLY A 195 34.95 -13.03 -32.96
CA GLY A 195 35.40 -12.98 -31.57
C GLY A 195 34.42 -13.63 -30.58
N LYS A 196 33.59 -14.57 -31.03
CA LYS A 196 32.54 -15.20 -30.21
C LYS A 196 32.73 -16.71 -30.08
N TYR A 197 32.46 -17.22 -28.89
CA TYR A 197 32.31 -18.66 -28.63
C TYR A 197 30.93 -19.15 -29.08
N TYR A 198 30.84 -20.41 -29.51
CA TYR A 198 29.60 -21.08 -29.90
C TYR A 198 29.68 -22.58 -29.61
N SER A 199 28.55 -23.24 -29.47
CA SER A 199 28.43 -24.70 -29.44
C SER A 199 27.50 -25.12 -30.58
N GLU A 200 27.84 -26.17 -31.32
CA GLU A 200 26.99 -26.75 -32.38
C GLU A 200 25.92 -27.68 -31.81
#